data_AF-A0A8S2GD05-F1
#
_entry.id   AF-A0A8S2GD05-F1
#
_cell.length_a   1.000
_cell.length_b   1.000
_cell.length_c   1.000
_cell.angle_alpha   90.00
_cell.angle_beta   90.00
_cell.angle_gamma   90.00
#
_symmetry.space_group_name_H-M   'P 1'
#
loop_
_entity.id
_entity.type
_entity.pdbx_description
1 polymer ?
#
loop_
_entity_poly.entity_id
_entity_poly.type
_entity_poly.pdbx_seq_one_letter_code
_entity_poly.pdbx_strand_id
1 'polypeptide(L)'
;MALLPSFIKLGNVLLEPRLNHVSLVLVRYKQRGMINDALVEHHRNAPLGKIKKGAAVGVFPPKSEVNMIDTPHDFNYVYPEFLPNPIPYLRDRVLEKLERLDIFRRRQQIDIPEFYVGSVLAVTSADPYAPNRRNRFVGICIKRERHGLKHRFTLRNIIDGLGVEIIYELYNPTITRIEVLKLERRLDDDLTYLRDADPEHCTFPFDMEPVKLPPGSGVPLNTIQVPITAKYWQYKWERHDLKGVLLPELPRSIRKAAEKSGEPWKLWDIMAHYRKEIHDDDRAEIYQDILQHKQDLAKYRTDSKESVKLTRTRPKLASRLKTASNESDNEQESNTLSKRRPSASVHVPQMSTVNDEQTNK
;
A
#
# COMPACT_ATOMS: atom_id res chain seq x y z
N MET A 1 -68.98 -6.58 9.19
CA MET A 1 -68.56 -7.16 10.48
C MET A 1 -67.56 -6.20 11.10
N ALA A 2 -68.00 -5.09 11.70
CA ALA A 2 -68.51 -4.99 13.07
C ALA A 2 -67.52 -5.59 14.10
N LEU A 3 -66.85 -4.73 14.87
CA LEU A 3 -66.85 -4.73 16.34
C LEU A 3 -66.03 -3.53 16.87
N LEU A 4 -66.76 -2.51 17.33
CA LEU A 4 -66.32 -1.56 18.37
C LEU A 4 -66.41 -2.26 19.74
N PRO A 5 -65.73 -1.72 20.76
CA PRO A 5 -66.37 -1.53 22.06
C PRO A 5 -66.29 -0.06 22.49
N SER A 6 -67.41 0.66 22.46
CA SER A 6 -68.29 0.97 23.62
C SER A 6 -67.69 1.94 24.65
N PHE A 7 -68.08 3.21 24.48
CA PHE A 7 -68.09 4.24 25.51
C PHE A 7 -69.12 3.91 26.60
N ILE A 8 -68.73 4.00 27.87
CA ILE A 8 -69.65 4.08 29.01
C ILE A 8 -69.68 5.55 29.45
N LYS A 9 -70.92 6.04 29.60
CA LYS A 9 -71.33 7.42 29.88
C LYS A 9 -71.49 7.59 31.40
N LEU A 10 -71.11 8.73 31.97
CA LEU A 10 -71.80 9.40 33.08
C LEU A 10 -71.24 10.83 33.21
N GLY A 11 -72.13 11.81 33.17
CA GLY A 11 -71.78 13.22 32.98
C GLY A 11 -71.38 13.98 34.24
N ASN A 12 -71.07 15.26 33.95
CA ASN A 12 -71.01 16.45 34.80
C ASN A 12 -69.91 16.51 35.86
N VAL A 13 -68.81 17.21 35.53
CA VAL A 13 -68.39 18.48 36.16
C VAL A 13 -67.27 19.09 35.31
N LEU A 14 -67.47 20.33 34.86
CA LEU A 14 -66.46 21.21 34.28
C LEU A 14 -65.45 21.61 35.36
N LEU A 15 -64.18 21.26 35.18
CA LEU A 15 -63.05 21.85 35.90
C LEU A 15 -61.85 21.89 34.96
N GLU A 16 -61.52 23.08 34.45
CA GLU A 16 -60.19 23.36 33.92
C GLU A 16 -59.21 23.53 35.08
N PRO A 17 -58.03 22.87 35.04
CA PRO A 17 -56.86 23.43 35.68
C PRO A 17 -55.68 23.54 34.71
N ARG A 18 -55.12 24.75 34.73
CA ARG A 18 -53.90 25.21 34.07
C ARG A 18 -52.78 24.17 34.15
N LEU A 19 -52.29 23.71 33.00
CA LEU A 19 -51.08 22.91 32.88
C LEU A 19 -49.85 23.81 33.07
N ASN A 20 -49.23 23.68 34.24
CA ASN A 20 -47.92 24.23 34.52
C ASN A 20 -46.86 23.55 33.65
N HIS A 21 -46.03 24.36 33.00
CA HIS A 21 -44.87 23.94 32.23
C HIS A 21 -43.90 23.11 33.09
N VAL A 22 -43.70 21.84 32.74
CA VAL A 22 -42.53 21.06 33.14
C VAL A 22 -41.52 21.14 32.01
N SER A 23 -40.51 22.00 32.16
CA SER A 23 -39.37 22.08 31.26
C SER A 23 -38.47 20.86 31.47
N LEU A 24 -38.51 19.91 30.53
CA LEU A 24 -37.53 18.83 30.42
C LEU A 24 -36.19 19.45 30.00
N VAL A 25 -35.29 19.69 30.96
CA VAL A 25 -33.92 20.10 30.66
C VAL A 25 -33.16 18.88 30.18
N LEU A 26 -33.05 18.74 28.86
CA LEU A 26 -32.24 17.71 28.22
C LEU A 26 -30.76 18.11 28.38
N VAL A 27 -30.13 17.64 29.46
CA VAL A 27 -28.68 17.78 29.67
C VAL A 27 -27.96 16.94 28.61
N ARG A 28 -27.57 17.57 27.51
CA ARG A 28 -26.67 16.96 26.53
C ARG A 28 -25.26 16.90 27.13
N TYR A 29 -24.84 15.70 27.52
CA TYR A 29 -23.42 15.43 27.79
C TYR A 29 -22.62 15.59 26.50
N LYS A 30 -21.79 16.64 26.47
CA LYS A 30 -20.79 16.86 25.41
C LYS A 30 -19.60 15.95 25.69
N GLN A 31 -19.63 14.72 25.20
CA GLN A 31 -18.43 13.89 25.15
C GLN A 31 -17.50 14.41 24.04
N ARG A 32 -16.47 15.16 24.44
CA ARG A 32 -15.34 15.51 23.57
C ARG A 32 -14.49 14.25 23.36
N GLY A 33 -14.31 13.81 22.12
CA GLY A 33 -13.22 12.87 21.79
C GLY A 33 -13.50 11.74 20.81
N MET A 34 -14.60 11.74 20.03
CA MET A 34 -14.74 10.78 18.93
C MET A 34 -14.97 11.46 17.58
N ILE A 35 -14.10 11.09 16.63
CA ILE A 35 -14.25 11.12 15.16
C ILE A 35 -14.82 12.43 14.58
N ASN A 36 -13.90 13.33 14.20
CA ASN A 36 -14.09 14.43 13.23
C ASN A 36 -15.48 15.09 13.21
N ASP A 37 -15.88 15.71 14.33
CA ASP A 37 -17.10 16.51 14.43
C ASP A 37 -17.22 17.52 13.27
N ALA A 38 -16.12 18.11 12.81
CA ALA A 38 -16.12 19.06 11.70
C ALA A 38 -16.57 18.46 10.35
N LEU A 39 -16.17 17.21 10.05
CA LEU A 39 -16.57 16.53 8.82
C LEU A 39 -18.05 16.11 8.90
N VAL A 40 -18.46 15.60 10.05
CA VAL A 40 -19.84 15.20 10.33
C VAL A 40 -20.77 16.42 10.32
N GLU A 41 -20.35 17.55 10.90
CA GLU A 41 -21.09 18.82 10.85
C GLU A 41 -21.14 19.41 9.45
N HIS A 42 -20.06 19.30 8.66
CA HIS A 42 -20.06 19.71 7.25
C HIS A 42 -21.09 18.92 6.44
N HIS A 43 -21.20 17.60 6.67
CA HIS A 43 -22.22 16.78 6.03
C HIS A 43 -23.64 17.02 6.59
N ARG A 44 -23.80 17.37 7.88
CA ARG A 44 -25.11 17.75 8.46
C ARG A 44 -25.61 19.10 7.97
N ASN A 45 -24.70 20.04 7.70
CA ASN A 45 -25.02 21.38 7.22
C ASN A 45 -25.02 21.48 5.68
N ALA A 46 -24.68 20.40 4.98
CA ALA A 46 -24.79 20.32 3.53
C ALA A 46 -26.26 20.53 3.13
N PRO A 47 -26.56 21.37 2.12
CA PRO A 47 -27.92 21.70 1.71
C PRO A 47 -28.59 20.57 0.92
N LEU A 48 -28.56 19.34 1.43
CA LEU A 48 -29.32 18.23 0.90
C LEU A 48 -30.73 18.30 1.50
N GLY A 49 -31.62 19.06 0.86
CA GLY A 49 -33.05 18.97 1.15
C GLY A 49 -33.90 20.24 1.12
N LYS A 50 -33.36 21.41 0.73
CA LYS A 50 -34.21 22.59 0.44
C LYS A 50 -34.49 22.68 -1.05
N ILE A 51 -35.29 21.75 -1.57
CA ILE A 51 -35.87 21.88 -2.91
C ILE A 51 -36.89 23.02 -2.83
N LYS A 52 -36.55 24.18 -3.41
CA LYS A 52 -37.54 25.25 -3.62
C LYS A 52 -38.64 24.68 -4.50
N LYS A 53 -39.90 24.71 -4.03
CA LYS A 53 -41.07 24.38 -4.85
C LYS A 53 -41.05 25.27 -6.10
N GLY A 54 -40.85 24.66 -7.27
CA GLY A 54 -40.79 25.34 -8.56
C GLY A 54 -39.52 25.14 -9.38
N ALA A 55 -38.48 24.46 -8.86
CA ALA A 55 -37.34 24.08 -9.68
C ALA A 55 -37.71 22.90 -10.59
N ALA A 56 -37.51 23.08 -11.90
CA ALA A 56 -37.70 22.06 -12.93
C ALA A 56 -37.05 20.73 -12.54
N VAL A 57 -37.70 19.64 -12.95
CA VAL A 57 -37.29 18.25 -12.76
C VAL A 57 -35.77 18.10 -12.96
N GLY A 58 -35.06 17.90 -11.84
CA GLY A 58 -33.81 17.15 -11.73
C GLY A 58 -32.74 17.36 -12.80
N VAL A 59 -32.33 18.59 -13.09
CA VAL A 59 -30.95 18.79 -13.59
C VAL A 59 -30.08 18.61 -12.36
N PHE A 60 -29.53 17.40 -12.18
CA PHE A 60 -28.39 17.21 -11.29
C PHE A 60 -27.38 18.31 -11.67
N PRO A 61 -26.89 19.13 -10.72
CA PRO A 61 -25.82 20.05 -11.05
C PRO A 61 -24.72 19.21 -11.74
N PRO A 62 -24.17 19.64 -12.89
CA PRO A 62 -23.05 18.92 -13.47
C PRO A 62 -22.05 18.76 -12.33
N LYS A 63 -21.62 17.51 -12.07
CA LYS A 63 -20.54 17.25 -11.12
C LYS A 63 -19.49 18.30 -11.43
N SER A 64 -19.17 19.14 -10.44
CA SER A 64 -18.22 20.25 -10.57
C SER A 64 -17.15 19.80 -11.54
N GLU A 65 -16.97 20.51 -12.65
CA GLU A 65 -16.01 20.17 -13.69
C GLU A 65 -14.65 19.99 -13.01
N VAL A 66 -14.38 18.77 -12.54
CA VAL A 66 -13.07 18.34 -12.16
C VAL A 66 -12.42 18.38 -13.51
N ASN A 67 -11.64 19.42 -13.77
CA ASN A 67 -10.76 19.48 -14.93
C ASN A 67 -10.29 18.06 -15.11
N MET A 68 -10.66 17.41 -16.22
CA MET A 68 -10.27 16.05 -16.49
C MET A 68 -8.75 16.11 -16.60
N ILE A 69 -8.06 16.04 -15.45
CA ILE A 69 -6.64 15.90 -15.36
C ILE A 69 -6.42 14.62 -16.16
N ASP A 70 -5.70 14.72 -17.28
CA ASP A 70 -5.36 13.59 -18.15
C ASP A 70 -4.88 12.44 -17.25
N THR A 71 -5.79 11.55 -16.87
CA THR A 71 -5.45 10.43 -16.03
C THR A 71 -4.63 9.53 -16.92
N PRO A 72 -3.36 9.26 -16.59
CA PRO A 72 -2.52 8.47 -17.47
C PRO A 72 -3.21 7.16 -17.80
N HIS A 73 -3.23 6.77 -19.07
CA HIS A 73 -3.95 5.57 -19.53
C HIS A 73 -3.54 4.33 -18.72
N ASP A 74 -2.29 4.27 -18.27
CA ASP A 74 -1.72 3.18 -17.49
C ASP A 74 -2.07 3.16 -15.98
N PHE A 75 -2.84 4.13 -15.48
CA PHE A 75 -3.20 4.25 -14.06
C PHE A 75 -3.69 2.93 -13.42
N ASN A 76 -4.57 2.21 -14.13
CA ASN A 76 -5.17 0.96 -13.64
C ASN A 76 -4.12 -0.14 -13.39
N TYR A 77 -3.03 -0.13 -14.16
CA TYR A 77 -1.98 -1.13 -14.08
C TYR A 77 -0.90 -0.78 -13.04
N VAL A 78 -0.62 0.52 -12.86
CA VAL A 78 0.32 1.00 -11.85
C VAL A 78 -0.26 0.77 -10.44
N TYR A 79 -1.53 1.15 -10.25
CA TYR A 79 -2.19 1.23 -8.93
C TYR A 79 -3.51 0.41 -8.86
N PRO A 80 -3.52 -0.88 -9.22
CA PRO A 80 -4.73 -1.72 -9.21
C PRO A 80 -5.36 -1.84 -7.81
N GLU A 81 -4.60 -1.65 -6.75
CA GLU A 81 -5.10 -1.71 -5.38
C GLU A 81 -5.96 -0.51 -4.97
N PHE A 82 -5.79 0.64 -5.64
CA PHE A 82 -6.60 1.82 -5.36
C PHE A 82 -7.94 1.80 -6.11
N LEU A 83 -8.10 0.87 -7.04
CA LEU A 83 -9.34 0.71 -7.80
C LEU A 83 -10.46 0.26 -6.86
N PRO A 84 -11.69 0.78 -7.06
CA PRO A 84 -12.84 0.38 -6.26
C PRO A 84 -13.18 -1.10 -6.48
N ASN A 85 -14.03 -1.64 -5.60
CA ASN A 85 -14.51 -3.01 -5.76
C ASN A 85 -15.28 -3.13 -7.10
N PRO A 86 -14.90 -4.08 -7.99
CA PRO A 86 -15.59 -4.27 -9.27
C PRO A 86 -17.03 -4.76 -9.12
N ILE A 87 -17.42 -5.18 -7.92
CA ILE A 87 -18.77 -5.63 -7.59
C ILE A 87 -19.56 -4.44 -7.00
N PRO A 88 -20.49 -3.82 -7.74
CA PRO A 88 -21.08 -2.53 -7.35
C PRO A 88 -21.87 -2.57 -6.03
N TYR A 89 -22.51 -3.70 -5.72
CA TYR A 89 -23.30 -3.85 -4.49
C TYR A 89 -22.45 -4.05 -3.24
N LEU A 90 -21.15 -4.35 -3.38
CA LEU A 90 -20.20 -4.41 -2.28
C LEU A 90 -19.45 -3.08 -2.09
N ARG A 91 -19.82 -2.06 -2.87
CA ARG A 91 -19.12 -0.77 -2.93
C ARG A 91 -19.67 0.20 -1.90
N ASP A 92 -18.79 0.76 -1.08
CA ASP A 92 -19.11 1.85 -0.15
C ASP A 92 -18.03 2.94 -0.23
N ARG A 93 -18.46 4.16 -0.59
CA ARG A 93 -17.56 5.31 -0.80
C ARG A 93 -16.81 5.71 0.47
N VAL A 94 -17.45 5.60 1.63
CA VAL A 94 -16.82 5.98 2.91
C VAL A 94 -15.74 4.97 3.24
N LEU A 95 -16.05 3.67 3.10
CA LEU A 95 -15.09 2.60 3.30
C LEU A 95 -13.88 2.74 2.37
N GLU A 96 -14.11 2.94 1.07
CA GLU A 96 -13.04 3.11 0.08
C GLU A 96 -12.12 4.29 0.43
N LYS A 97 -12.69 5.42 0.88
CA LYS A 97 -11.90 6.59 1.27
C LYS A 97 -11.05 6.30 2.52
N LEU A 98 -11.62 5.63 3.52
CA LEU A 98 -10.90 5.23 4.73
C LEU A 98 -9.77 4.25 4.42
N GLU A 99 -10.03 3.23 3.58
CA GLU A 99 -9.01 2.29 3.13
C GLU A 99 -7.88 3.00 2.38
N ARG A 100 -8.20 3.95 1.48
CA ARG A 100 -7.19 4.77 0.79
C ARG A 100 -6.32 5.56 1.76
N LEU A 101 -6.92 6.18 2.78
CA LEU A 101 -6.17 6.90 3.81
C LEU A 101 -5.19 5.97 4.56
N ASP A 102 -5.62 4.75 4.89
CA ASP A 102 -4.75 3.76 5.55
C ASP A 102 -3.63 3.27 4.64
N ILE A 103 -3.92 3.03 3.36
CA ILE A 103 -2.93 2.71 2.34
C ILE A 103 -1.85 3.81 2.27
N PHE A 104 -2.26 5.08 2.24
CA PHE A 104 -1.35 6.21 2.21
C PHE A 104 -0.49 6.29 3.47
N ARG A 105 -1.06 6.09 4.66
CA ARG A 105 -0.29 6.01 5.91
C ARG A 105 0.75 4.90 5.84
N ARG A 106 0.41 3.73 5.30
CA ARG A 106 1.35 2.62 5.17
C ARG A 106 2.47 2.93 4.16
N ARG A 107 2.16 3.54 3.01
CA ARG A 107 3.13 3.97 1.99
C ARG A 107 4.10 5.06 2.48
N GLN A 108 3.76 5.79 3.55
CA GLN A 108 4.73 6.68 4.22
C GLN A 108 5.80 5.91 4.99
N GLN A 109 5.49 4.72 5.47
CA GLN A 109 6.39 3.89 6.29
C GLN A 109 7.25 2.94 5.45
N ILE A 110 6.71 2.41 4.36
CA ILE A 110 7.41 1.51 3.43
C ILE A 110 7.38 2.06 2.00
N ASP A 111 8.53 2.05 1.34
CA ASP A 111 8.64 2.41 -0.06
C ASP A 111 8.14 1.24 -0.92
N ILE A 112 6.99 1.44 -1.58
CA ILE A 112 6.37 0.44 -2.46
C ILE A 112 6.59 0.89 -3.91
N PRO A 113 7.49 0.22 -4.65
CA PRO A 113 7.80 0.57 -6.02
C PRO A 113 6.65 0.20 -6.97
N GLU A 114 6.71 0.75 -8.18
CA GLU A 114 5.86 0.34 -9.29
C GLU A 114 6.33 -1.01 -9.85
N PHE A 115 5.38 -1.93 -10.04
CA PHE A 115 5.65 -3.22 -10.69
C PHE A 115 4.38 -3.77 -11.34
N TYR A 116 4.56 -4.71 -12.27
CA TYR A 116 3.48 -5.32 -13.05
C TYR A 116 3.51 -6.84 -12.93
N VAL A 117 2.47 -7.49 -13.43
CA VAL A 117 2.49 -8.92 -13.67
C VAL A 117 3.54 -9.22 -14.74
N GLY A 118 4.45 -10.15 -14.42
CA GLY A 118 5.65 -10.46 -15.20
C GLY A 118 6.94 -9.82 -14.68
N SER A 119 6.86 -8.82 -13.81
CA SER A 119 8.06 -8.22 -13.19
C SER A 119 8.70 -9.17 -12.17
N VAL A 120 10.02 -9.14 -12.06
CA VAL A 120 10.79 -9.92 -11.07
C VAL A 120 11.04 -9.07 -9.84
N LEU A 121 10.63 -9.58 -8.67
CA LEU A 121 10.70 -8.87 -7.39
C LEU A 121 11.55 -9.63 -6.39
N ALA A 122 12.18 -8.88 -5.47
CA ALA A 122 12.74 -9.39 -4.24
C ALA A 122 11.95 -8.79 -3.06
N VAL A 123 11.28 -9.64 -2.29
CA VAL A 123 10.50 -9.22 -1.12
C VAL A 123 11.21 -9.68 0.14
N THR A 124 11.47 -8.74 1.05
CA THR A 124 12.00 -9.02 2.38
C THR A 124 10.90 -8.88 3.41
N SER A 125 10.54 -9.97 4.06
CA SER A 125 9.57 -10.03 5.16
C SER A 125 10.25 -10.40 6.47
N ALA A 126 9.77 -9.85 7.58
CA ALA A 126 10.16 -10.30 8.91
C ALA A 126 9.53 -11.68 9.19
N ASP A 127 10.31 -12.62 9.70
CA ASP A 127 9.80 -13.94 10.08
C ASP A 127 10.45 -14.35 11.40
N PRO A 128 9.69 -14.53 12.49
CA PRO A 128 10.24 -14.90 13.79
C PRO A 128 11.09 -16.17 13.78
N TYR A 129 10.82 -17.10 12.86
CA TYR A 129 11.48 -18.42 12.80
C TYR A 129 12.67 -18.47 11.84
N ALA A 130 12.84 -17.44 11.00
CA ALA A 130 14.01 -17.33 10.13
C ALA A 130 15.28 -17.04 10.94
N PRO A 131 16.47 -17.53 10.51
CA PRO A 131 17.71 -17.39 11.27
C PRO A 131 18.06 -15.94 11.62
N ASN A 132 17.84 -15.01 10.68
CA ASN A 132 18.08 -13.58 10.87
C ASN A 132 16.80 -12.78 11.17
N ARG A 133 15.72 -13.48 11.55
CA ARG A 133 14.35 -12.97 11.67
C ARG A 133 13.81 -12.25 10.42
N ARG A 134 14.46 -12.46 9.27
CA ARG A 134 14.12 -11.88 7.97
C ARG A 134 14.24 -12.98 6.94
N ASN A 135 13.27 -13.04 6.05
CA ASN A 135 13.24 -13.91 4.91
C ASN A 135 13.20 -13.05 3.64
N ARG A 136 14.08 -13.33 2.68
CA ARG A 136 14.12 -12.67 1.38
C ARG A 136 13.76 -13.70 0.32
N PHE A 137 12.69 -13.43 -0.43
CA PHE A 137 12.24 -14.27 -1.53
C PHE A 137 12.34 -13.51 -2.84
N VAL A 138 12.93 -14.13 -3.85
CA VAL A 138 13.03 -13.60 -5.21
C VAL A 138 12.14 -14.43 -6.12
N GLY A 139 11.38 -13.78 -6.99
CA GLY A 139 10.55 -14.47 -7.97
C GLY A 139 9.80 -13.55 -8.92
N ILE A 140 9.19 -14.13 -9.94
CA ILE A 140 8.32 -13.42 -10.88
C ILE A 140 6.93 -13.23 -10.27
N CYS A 141 6.37 -12.02 -10.42
CA CYS A 141 5.00 -11.74 -10.04
C CYS A 141 4.05 -12.35 -11.07
N ILE A 142 3.36 -13.43 -10.71
CA ILE A 142 2.45 -14.14 -11.63
C ILE A 142 1.05 -13.57 -11.64
N LYS A 143 0.63 -12.96 -10.54
CA LYS A 143 -0.75 -12.48 -10.38
C LYS A 143 -0.81 -11.35 -9.37
N ARG A 144 -1.64 -10.35 -9.64
CA ARG A 144 -2.05 -9.30 -8.69
C ARG A 144 -3.56 -9.35 -8.57
N GLU A 145 -4.07 -9.45 -7.35
CA GLU A 145 -5.49 -9.65 -7.13
C GLU A 145 -5.98 -8.95 -5.85
N ARG A 146 -7.31 -8.83 -5.76
CA ARG A 146 -8.01 -8.02 -4.75
C ARG A 146 -7.70 -6.52 -4.90
N HIS A 147 -8.40 -5.72 -4.09
CA HIS A 147 -8.33 -4.26 -4.05
C HIS A 147 -8.18 -3.80 -2.59
N GLY A 148 -7.95 -2.50 -2.42
CA GLY A 148 -7.81 -1.85 -1.12
C GLY A 148 -6.63 -2.40 -0.29
N LEU A 149 -6.81 -2.44 1.02
CA LEU A 149 -5.81 -2.95 1.97
C LEU A 149 -5.50 -4.44 1.79
N LYS A 150 -6.44 -5.20 1.21
CA LYS A 150 -6.34 -6.65 0.99
C LYS A 150 -5.65 -7.00 -0.33
N HIS A 151 -5.14 -6.03 -1.07
CA HIS A 151 -4.44 -6.27 -2.31
C HIS A 151 -3.24 -7.19 -2.08
N ARG A 152 -3.14 -8.25 -2.88
CA ARG A 152 -2.11 -9.27 -2.77
C ARG A 152 -1.52 -9.60 -4.12
N PHE A 153 -0.28 -10.04 -4.10
CA PHE A 153 0.44 -10.48 -5.28
C PHE A 153 1.14 -11.81 -5.00
N THR A 154 1.22 -12.66 -6.02
CA THR A 154 1.84 -13.97 -5.91
C THR A 154 3.18 -13.95 -6.61
N LEU A 155 4.24 -14.30 -5.88
CA LEU A 155 5.56 -14.53 -6.44
C LEU A 155 5.77 -16.02 -6.66
N ARG A 156 6.35 -16.36 -7.80
CA ARG A 156 6.75 -17.72 -8.16
C ARG A 156 8.25 -17.76 -8.46
N ASN A 157 8.94 -18.77 -7.96
CA ASN A 157 10.31 -19.09 -8.36
C ASN A 157 10.52 -20.61 -8.30
N ILE A 158 11.49 -21.11 -9.05
CA ILE A 158 11.93 -22.50 -8.97
C ILE A 158 13.26 -22.54 -8.24
N ILE A 159 13.27 -23.23 -7.11
CA ILE A 159 14.41 -23.32 -6.19
C ILE A 159 14.75 -24.80 -6.06
N ASP A 160 15.98 -25.16 -6.41
CA ASP A 160 16.45 -26.56 -6.36
C ASP A 160 15.52 -27.53 -7.11
N GLY A 161 14.96 -27.09 -8.24
CA GLY A 161 14.03 -27.87 -9.06
C GLY A 161 12.59 -27.94 -8.52
N LEU A 162 12.29 -27.30 -7.38
CA LEU A 162 10.96 -27.24 -6.79
C LEU A 162 10.31 -25.87 -7.03
N GLY A 163 9.10 -25.88 -7.55
CA GLY A 163 8.31 -24.66 -7.74
C GLY A 163 7.74 -24.16 -6.42
N VAL A 164 8.16 -22.98 -5.97
CA VAL A 164 7.68 -22.33 -4.75
C VAL A 164 6.87 -21.10 -5.12
N GLU A 165 5.69 -20.97 -4.52
CA GLU A 165 4.84 -19.80 -4.63
C GLU A 165 4.58 -19.19 -3.26
N ILE A 166 4.75 -17.87 -3.15
CA ILE A 166 4.44 -17.12 -1.94
C ILE A 166 3.47 -15.99 -2.29
N ILE A 167 2.37 -15.95 -1.55
CA ILE A 167 1.37 -14.88 -1.68
C ILE A 167 1.69 -13.82 -0.63
N TYR A 168 1.98 -12.61 -1.09
CA TYR A 168 2.21 -11.46 -0.23
C TYR A 168 1.02 -10.51 -0.27
N GLU A 169 0.56 -10.08 0.90
CA GLU A 169 -0.35 -8.94 1.05
C GLU A 169 0.48 -7.65 1.02
N LEU A 170 0.20 -6.76 0.07
CA LEU A 170 1.04 -5.60 -0.24
C LEU A 170 1.27 -4.68 0.97
N TYR A 171 0.24 -4.53 1.80
CA TYR A 171 0.25 -3.62 2.96
C TYR A 171 0.53 -4.30 4.29
N ASN A 172 0.93 -5.58 4.28
CA ASN A 172 1.22 -6.31 5.50
C ASN A 172 2.38 -5.64 6.29
N PRO A 173 2.23 -5.44 7.62
CA PRO A 173 3.27 -4.80 8.44
C PRO A 173 4.58 -5.60 8.50
N THR A 174 4.50 -6.91 8.25
CA THR A 174 5.63 -7.84 8.25
C THR A 174 6.59 -7.57 7.09
N ILE A 175 6.10 -7.01 5.98
CA ILE A 175 6.94 -6.66 4.84
C ILE A 175 7.80 -5.46 5.23
N THR A 176 9.12 -5.63 5.10
CA THR A 176 10.11 -4.61 5.41
C THR A 176 10.52 -3.85 4.16
N ARG A 177 10.71 -4.55 3.04
CA ARG A 177 11.18 -3.94 1.78
C ARG A 177 10.76 -4.76 0.57
N ILE A 178 10.38 -4.06 -0.49
CA ILE A 178 10.07 -4.63 -1.80
C ILE A 178 11.03 -3.99 -2.80
N GLU A 179 11.81 -4.81 -3.49
CA GLU A 179 12.75 -4.36 -4.51
C GLU A 179 12.32 -4.93 -5.87
N VAL A 180 12.31 -4.08 -6.90
CA VAL A 180 12.07 -4.53 -8.28
C VAL A 180 13.42 -4.85 -8.89
N LEU A 181 13.64 -6.12 -9.22
CA LEU A 181 14.88 -6.57 -9.85
C LEU A 181 14.80 -6.39 -11.37
N LYS A 182 13.67 -6.73 -11.97
CA LYS A 182 13.43 -6.53 -13.40
C LYS A 182 12.01 -6.03 -13.62
N LEU A 183 11.88 -4.82 -14.15
CA LEU A 183 10.59 -4.24 -14.49
C LEU A 183 10.22 -4.61 -15.93
N GLU A 184 9.20 -5.45 -16.07
CA GLU A 184 8.64 -5.84 -17.37
C GLU A 184 7.13 -6.11 -17.25
N ARG A 185 6.41 -5.91 -18.35
CA ARG A 185 5.02 -6.34 -18.54
C ARG A 185 4.98 -7.60 -19.39
N ARG A 186 4.00 -8.46 -19.18
CA ARG A 186 3.67 -9.58 -20.08
C ARG A 186 2.39 -9.27 -20.86
N LEU A 187 2.07 -10.13 -21.83
CA LEU A 187 0.86 -10.00 -22.65
C LEU A 187 -0.42 -10.25 -21.86
N ASP A 188 -0.33 -11.07 -20.81
CA ASP A 188 -1.45 -11.47 -19.96
C ASP A 188 -1.32 -10.87 -18.55
N ASP A 189 -2.46 -10.59 -17.92
CA ASP A 189 -2.55 -10.08 -16.55
C ASP A 189 -2.47 -11.20 -15.49
N ASP A 190 -2.56 -12.47 -15.89
CA ASP A 190 -2.46 -13.65 -15.03
C ASP A 190 -1.56 -14.70 -15.68
N LEU A 191 -0.43 -14.98 -15.04
CA LEU A 191 0.61 -15.92 -15.49
C LEU A 191 0.54 -17.25 -14.72
N THR A 192 -0.61 -17.62 -14.18
CA THR A 192 -0.80 -18.92 -13.48
C THR A 192 -0.50 -20.13 -14.37
N TYR A 193 -0.52 -19.98 -15.69
CA TYR A 193 -0.08 -21.00 -16.65
C TYR A 193 1.41 -21.36 -16.52
N LEU A 194 2.22 -20.51 -15.89
CA LEU A 194 3.64 -20.79 -15.60
C LEU A 194 3.85 -21.98 -14.65
N ARG A 195 2.77 -22.52 -14.06
CA ARG A 195 2.80 -23.78 -13.30
C ARG A 195 2.95 -25.01 -14.18
N ASP A 196 2.40 -24.97 -15.38
CA ASP A 196 2.39 -26.08 -16.35
C ASP A 196 3.41 -25.86 -17.49
N ALA A 197 4.11 -24.72 -17.46
CA ALA A 197 5.15 -24.34 -18.41
C ALA A 197 6.53 -24.90 -18.04
N ASP A 198 7.49 -24.72 -18.96
CA ASP A 198 8.89 -25.04 -18.71
C ASP A 198 9.46 -24.28 -17.48
N PRO A 199 10.13 -24.98 -16.54
CA PRO A 199 10.85 -24.38 -15.43
C PRO A 199 11.77 -23.20 -15.79
N GLU A 200 12.37 -23.17 -16.98
CA GLU A 200 13.31 -22.12 -17.38
C GLU A 200 12.72 -20.71 -17.26
N HIS A 201 11.43 -20.55 -17.59
CA HIS A 201 10.75 -19.25 -17.55
C HIS A 201 10.40 -18.77 -16.14
N CYS A 202 10.52 -19.65 -15.14
CA CYS A 202 10.22 -19.37 -13.74
C CYS A 202 11.47 -19.37 -12.84
N THR A 203 12.64 -19.72 -13.38
CA THR A 203 13.86 -19.90 -12.60
C THR A 203 14.63 -18.58 -12.57
N PHE A 204 14.75 -17.98 -11.39
CA PHE A 204 15.48 -16.72 -11.19
C PHE A 204 16.52 -16.88 -10.08
N PRO A 205 17.77 -16.41 -10.29
CA PRO A 205 18.79 -16.47 -9.25
C PRO A 205 18.46 -15.50 -8.11
N PHE A 206 18.66 -15.93 -6.86
CA PHE A 206 18.42 -15.09 -5.68
C PHE A 206 19.31 -13.86 -5.63
N ASP A 207 20.53 -13.96 -6.16
CA ASP A 207 21.53 -12.89 -6.17
C ASP A 207 21.44 -12.01 -7.42
N MET A 208 20.30 -12.06 -8.13
CA MET A 208 20.05 -11.19 -9.28
C MET A 208 20.10 -9.71 -8.89
N GLU A 209 20.91 -8.94 -9.61
CA GLU A 209 21.00 -7.50 -9.42
C GLU A 209 19.84 -6.75 -10.11
N PRO A 210 19.39 -5.60 -9.57
CA PRO A 210 18.35 -4.79 -10.18
C PRO A 210 18.79 -4.17 -11.53
N VAL A 211 18.05 -4.51 -12.60
CA VAL A 211 18.20 -3.93 -13.94
C VAL A 211 17.58 -2.54 -13.95
N LYS A 212 18.42 -1.51 -14.04
CA LYS A 212 17.99 -0.11 -14.08
C LYS A 212 17.56 0.29 -15.50
N LEU A 213 16.35 0.82 -15.63
CA LEU A 213 15.88 1.43 -16.87
C LEU A 213 16.31 2.91 -16.96
N PRO A 214 16.58 3.44 -18.17
CA PRO A 214 16.86 4.86 -18.34
C PRO A 214 15.66 5.71 -17.90
N PRO A 215 15.88 6.89 -17.32
CA PRO A 215 14.78 7.73 -16.85
C PRO A 215 13.92 8.18 -18.04
N GLY A 216 12.60 8.02 -17.92
CA GLY A 216 11.63 8.44 -18.94
C GLY A 216 11.30 7.39 -20.00
N SER A 217 12.00 6.24 -20.05
CA SER A 217 11.54 5.13 -20.88
C SER A 217 10.27 4.51 -20.30
N GLY A 218 9.30 4.19 -21.16
CA GLY A 218 8.14 3.39 -20.76
C GLY A 218 8.54 1.97 -20.31
N VAL A 219 7.61 1.29 -19.66
CA VAL A 219 7.83 -0.09 -19.18
C VAL A 219 7.89 -1.05 -20.37
N PRO A 220 8.95 -1.87 -20.53
CA PRO A 220 9.07 -2.77 -21.65
C PRO A 220 8.01 -3.88 -21.59
N LEU A 221 7.37 -4.16 -22.73
CA LEU A 221 6.45 -5.28 -22.91
C LEU A 221 7.21 -6.49 -23.44
N ASN A 222 7.23 -7.56 -22.65
CA ASN A 222 7.79 -8.84 -23.02
C ASN A 222 6.72 -9.68 -23.74
N THR A 223 6.91 -9.87 -25.05
CA THR A 223 5.99 -10.59 -25.95
C THR A 223 6.31 -12.08 -26.10
N ILE A 224 7.25 -12.61 -25.31
CA ILE A 224 7.64 -14.04 -25.35
C ILE A 224 6.42 -14.91 -25.04
N GLN A 225 6.15 -15.86 -25.93
CA GLN A 225 5.17 -16.91 -25.74
C GLN A 225 5.83 -18.12 -25.07
N VAL A 226 5.20 -18.61 -24.01
CA VAL A 226 5.74 -19.69 -23.18
C VAL A 226 5.10 -21.02 -23.58
N PRO A 227 5.90 -22.05 -23.95
CA PRO A 227 5.37 -23.37 -24.26
C PRO A 227 4.88 -24.09 -22.99
N ILE A 228 3.70 -24.69 -23.07
CA ILE A 228 3.20 -25.56 -22.00
C ILE A 228 3.75 -26.97 -22.22
N THR A 229 4.62 -27.41 -21.32
CA THR A 229 5.36 -28.67 -21.42
C THR A 229 4.77 -29.78 -20.55
N ALA A 230 3.98 -29.44 -19.53
CA ALA A 230 3.40 -30.43 -18.63
C ALA A 230 2.48 -31.41 -19.38
N LYS A 231 2.56 -32.70 -19.01
CA LYS A 231 1.73 -33.77 -19.59
C LYS A 231 0.25 -33.65 -19.18
N TYR A 232 0.02 -33.25 -17.94
CA TYR A 232 -1.31 -33.04 -17.37
C TYR A 232 -1.37 -31.62 -16.84
N TRP A 233 -2.18 -30.79 -17.48
CA TRP A 233 -2.32 -29.38 -17.10
C TRP A 233 -3.24 -29.25 -15.89
N GLN A 234 -2.93 -28.29 -15.02
CA GLN A 234 -3.78 -27.94 -13.89
C GLN A 234 -5.12 -27.37 -14.37
N TYR A 235 -5.10 -26.61 -15.47
CA TYR A 235 -6.28 -26.00 -16.08
C TYR A 235 -6.35 -26.29 -17.57
N LYS A 236 -7.56 -26.12 -18.11
CA LYS A 236 -7.82 -26.25 -19.55
C LYS A 236 -7.46 -24.96 -20.26
N TRP A 237 -6.16 -24.66 -20.32
CA TRP A 237 -5.60 -23.42 -20.89
C TRP A 237 -6.07 -23.14 -22.30
N GLU A 238 -6.39 -24.19 -23.08
CA GLU A 238 -6.93 -24.05 -24.43
C GLU A 238 -8.28 -23.31 -24.51
N ARG A 239 -8.98 -23.19 -23.38
CA ARG A 239 -10.28 -22.49 -23.29
C ARG A 239 -10.16 -21.04 -22.84
N HIS A 240 -8.98 -20.64 -22.38
CA HIS A 240 -8.72 -19.28 -21.91
C HIS A 240 -8.18 -18.42 -23.07
N ASP A 241 -8.57 -17.16 -23.12
CA ASP A 241 -8.08 -16.19 -24.10
C ASP A 241 -6.71 -15.62 -23.68
N LEU A 242 -5.70 -16.50 -23.65
CA LEU A 242 -4.31 -16.19 -23.26
C LEU A 242 -3.45 -15.92 -24.49
N LYS A 243 -2.65 -14.86 -24.45
CA LYS A 243 -1.79 -14.42 -25.57
C LYS A 243 -0.33 -14.81 -25.38
N GLY A 244 0.12 -14.97 -24.14
CA GLY A 244 1.49 -15.32 -23.79
C GLY A 244 1.79 -16.81 -23.74
N VAL A 245 0.86 -17.66 -24.21
CA VAL A 245 0.98 -19.12 -24.15
C VAL A 245 1.14 -19.71 -25.54
N LEU A 246 2.14 -20.58 -25.71
CA LEU A 246 2.26 -21.45 -26.88
C LEU A 246 1.70 -22.83 -26.52
N LEU A 247 0.51 -23.13 -27.02
CA LEU A 247 -0.13 -24.44 -26.83
C LEU A 247 0.49 -25.49 -27.78
N PRO A 248 0.70 -26.73 -27.33
CA PRO A 248 1.08 -27.82 -28.23
C PRO A 248 -0.04 -28.14 -29.22
N GLU A 249 0.27 -28.92 -30.26
CA GLU A 249 -0.73 -29.33 -31.25
C GLU A 249 -1.80 -30.22 -30.61
N LEU A 250 -2.98 -29.63 -30.40
CA LEU A 250 -4.12 -30.32 -29.80
C LEU A 250 -4.93 -31.10 -30.85
N PRO A 251 -5.44 -32.30 -30.50
CA PRO A 251 -6.39 -33.03 -31.33
C PRO A 251 -7.58 -32.17 -31.77
N ARG A 252 -8.06 -32.39 -33.00
CA ARG A 252 -9.19 -31.63 -33.59
C ARG A 252 -10.44 -31.62 -32.69
N SER A 253 -10.70 -32.71 -31.98
CA SER A 253 -11.83 -32.81 -31.03
C SER A 253 -11.71 -31.81 -29.89
N ILE A 254 -10.52 -31.67 -29.30
CA ILE A 254 -10.24 -30.73 -28.20
C ILE A 254 -10.35 -29.29 -28.71
N ARG A 255 -9.76 -28.98 -29.86
CA ARG A 255 -9.85 -27.65 -30.47
C ARG A 255 -11.29 -27.21 -30.71
N LYS A 256 -12.11 -28.09 -31.30
CA LYS A 256 -13.55 -27.82 -31.50
C LYS A 256 -14.31 -27.64 -30.17
N ALA A 257 -13.96 -28.43 -29.15
CA ALA A 257 -14.59 -28.30 -27.83
C ALA A 257 -14.21 -26.99 -27.13
N ALA A 258 -12.96 -26.53 -27.31
CA ALA A 258 -12.49 -25.24 -26.80
C ALA A 258 -13.21 -24.08 -27.50
N GLU A 259 -13.27 -24.10 -28.83
CA GLU A 259 -14.00 -23.11 -29.64
C GLU A 259 -15.48 -23.04 -29.24
N LYS A 260 -16.13 -24.20 -29.05
CA LYS A 260 -17.52 -24.27 -28.58
C LYS A 260 -17.71 -23.71 -27.16
N SER A 261 -16.71 -23.84 -26.30
CA SER A 261 -16.72 -23.32 -24.93
C SER A 261 -16.45 -21.81 -24.87
N GLY A 262 -15.96 -21.21 -25.95
CA GLY A 262 -15.71 -19.78 -26.02
C GLY A 262 -17.00 -18.98 -25.92
N GLU A 263 -16.90 -17.78 -25.37
CA GLU A 263 -18.03 -16.87 -25.18
C GLU A 263 -17.84 -15.62 -26.03
N PRO A 264 -17.99 -15.70 -27.37
CA PRO A 264 -17.67 -14.61 -28.28
C PRO A 264 -18.54 -13.36 -28.05
N TRP A 265 -19.74 -13.52 -27.49
CA TRP A 265 -20.63 -12.40 -27.17
C TRP A 265 -20.05 -11.48 -26.08
N LYS A 266 -19.14 -11.96 -25.22
CA LYS A 266 -18.50 -11.13 -24.18
C LYS A 266 -17.69 -9.98 -24.76
N LEU A 267 -17.08 -10.14 -25.94
CA LEU A 267 -16.34 -9.07 -26.62
C LEU A 267 -17.25 -7.86 -26.88
N TRP A 268 -18.52 -8.13 -27.20
CA TRP A 268 -19.53 -7.15 -27.57
C TRP A 268 -20.48 -6.79 -26.42
N ASP A 269 -20.29 -7.36 -25.23
CA ASP A 269 -21.09 -7.04 -24.05
C ASP A 269 -20.62 -5.70 -23.45
N ILE A 270 -21.16 -4.61 -23.98
CA ILE A 270 -20.87 -3.25 -23.53
C ILE A 270 -21.17 -3.08 -22.04
N MET A 271 -22.20 -3.76 -21.51
CA MET A 271 -22.53 -3.70 -20.09
C MET A 271 -21.54 -4.45 -19.21
N ALA A 272 -20.92 -5.53 -19.72
CA ALA A 272 -19.80 -6.16 -19.04
C ALA A 272 -18.57 -5.25 -19.02
N HIS A 273 -18.24 -4.58 -20.13
CA HIS A 273 -17.15 -3.60 -20.17
C HIS A 273 -17.40 -2.44 -19.20
N TYR A 274 -18.59 -1.84 -19.22
CA TYR A 274 -18.99 -0.76 -18.31
C TYR A 274 -18.92 -1.16 -16.82
N ARG A 275 -19.24 -2.41 -16.48
CA ARG A 275 -19.12 -2.93 -15.10
C ARG A 275 -17.69 -3.26 -14.69
N LYS A 276 -16.82 -3.54 -15.65
CA LYS A 276 -15.40 -3.86 -15.42
C LYS A 276 -14.56 -2.59 -15.31
N GLU A 277 -14.86 -1.61 -16.15
CA GLU A 277 -14.20 -0.31 -16.15
C GLU A 277 -14.68 0.55 -14.99
N ILE A 278 -13.80 1.45 -14.56
CA ILE A 278 -14.06 2.38 -13.47
C ILE A 278 -14.56 3.68 -14.09
N HIS A 279 -15.61 4.26 -13.51
CA HIS A 279 -16.11 5.55 -13.98
C HIS A 279 -15.04 6.63 -13.89
N ASP A 280 -14.99 7.50 -14.90
CA ASP A 280 -13.96 8.55 -15.01
C ASP A 280 -13.93 9.47 -13.78
N ASP A 281 -15.09 9.75 -13.18
CA ASP A 281 -15.19 10.52 -11.94
C ASP A 281 -14.43 9.88 -10.77
N ASP A 282 -14.61 8.57 -10.59
CA ASP A 282 -13.93 7.82 -9.53
C ASP A 282 -12.42 7.76 -9.81
N ARG A 283 -12.05 7.54 -11.09
CA ARG A 283 -10.65 7.51 -11.52
C ARG A 283 -9.96 8.85 -11.25
N ALA A 284 -10.60 9.96 -11.58
CA ALA A 284 -10.08 11.30 -11.36
C ALA A 284 -9.91 11.61 -9.87
N GLU A 285 -10.92 11.28 -9.04
CA GLU A 285 -10.84 11.46 -7.59
C GLU A 285 -9.66 10.68 -6.98
N ILE A 286 -9.56 9.39 -7.31
CA ILE A 286 -8.50 8.52 -6.78
C ILE A 286 -7.13 9.02 -7.25
N TYR A 287 -7.00 9.40 -8.52
CA TYR A 287 -5.73 9.89 -9.06
C TYR A 287 -5.30 11.21 -8.39
N GLN A 288 -6.24 12.12 -8.16
CA GLN A 288 -5.98 13.36 -7.44
C GLN A 288 -5.50 13.10 -6.01
N ASP A 289 -6.15 12.17 -5.28
CA ASP A 289 -5.71 11.74 -3.94
C ASP A 289 -4.26 11.22 -3.97
N ILE A 290 -3.90 10.39 -4.96
CA ILE A 290 -2.54 9.86 -5.11
C ILE A 290 -1.54 10.95 -5.42
N LEU A 291 -1.87 11.89 -6.31
CA LEU A 291 -1.00 13.02 -6.63
C LEU A 291 -0.74 13.89 -5.39
N GLN A 292 -1.79 14.21 -4.64
CA GLN A 292 -1.67 14.95 -3.39
C GLN A 292 -0.75 14.20 -2.42
N HIS A 293 -0.99 12.90 -2.23
CA HIS A 293 -0.15 12.08 -1.36
C HIS A 293 1.33 12.05 -1.79
N LYS A 294 1.61 11.95 -3.10
CA LYS A 294 2.98 12.00 -3.64
C LYS A 294 3.65 13.34 -3.33
N GLN A 295 2.92 14.45 -3.47
CA GLN A 295 3.43 15.79 -3.12
C GLN A 295 3.73 15.88 -1.62
N ASP A 296 2.83 15.39 -0.76
CA ASP A 296 3.00 15.39 0.69
C ASP A 296 4.18 14.52 1.12
N LEU A 297 4.37 13.35 0.51
CA LEU A 297 5.54 12.50 0.70
C LEU A 297 6.85 13.19 0.30
N ALA A 298 6.86 13.90 -0.82
CA ALA A 298 8.02 14.64 -1.28
C ALA A 298 8.41 15.74 -0.28
N LYS A 299 7.42 16.53 0.18
CA LYS A 299 7.60 17.55 1.22
C LYS A 299 8.11 16.94 2.54
N TYR A 300 7.47 15.87 3.00
CA TYR A 300 7.91 15.17 4.22
C TYR A 300 9.37 14.70 4.13
N ARG A 301 9.79 14.18 2.95
CA ARG A 301 11.18 13.77 2.70
C ARG A 301 12.15 14.95 2.65
N THR A 302 11.77 16.12 2.11
CA THR A 302 12.61 17.33 2.12
C THR A 302 12.78 17.87 3.53
N ASP A 303 11.69 18.01 4.27
CA ASP A 303 11.67 18.57 5.63
C ASP A 303 12.47 17.68 6.60
N SER A 304 12.36 16.35 6.44
CA SER A 304 13.16 15.37 7.17
C SER A 304 14.66 15.51 6.85
N LYS A 305 15.05 15.78 5.60
CA LYS A 305 16.47 16.01 5.25
C LYS A 305 16.98 17.34 5.80
N GLU A 306 16.17 18.39 5.78
CA GLU A 306 16.54 19.71 6.30
C GLU A 306 16.71 19.71 7.82
N SER A 307 15.79 19.08 8.56
CA SER A 307 15.91 18.91 10.01
C SER A 307 17.17 18.10 10.40
N VAL A 308 17.52 17.04 9.64
CA VAL A 308 18.76 16.29 9.85
C VAL A 308 20.01 17.14 9.57
N LYS A 309 19.98 18.03 8.56
CA LYS A 309 21.07 18.97 8.31
C LYS A 309 21.21 19.98 9.46
N LEU A 310 20.11 20.57 9.92
CA LEU A 310 20.09 21.52 11.03
C LEU A 310 20.60 20.91 12.34
N THR A 311 20.22 19.67 12.65
CA THR A 311 20.73 18.97 13.85
C THR A 311 22.24 18.70 13.76
N ARG A 312 22.77 18.43 12.55
CA ARG A 312 24.22 18.28 12.32
C ARG A 312 24.99 19.59 12.39
N THR A 313 24.43 20.71 11.93
CA THR A 313 25.08 22.02 11.93
C THR A 313 24.93 22.79 13.24
N ARG A 314 24.06 22.35 14.15
CA ARG A 314 23.97 22.93 15.50
C ARG A 314 25.33 22.78 16.21
N PRO A 315 26.01 23.89 16.57
CA PRO A 315 27.25 23.79 17.32
C PRO A 315 26.96 23.09 18.65
N LYS A 316 27.79 22.09 19.02
CA LYS A 316 27.72 21.48 20.35
C LYS A 316 27.93 22.58 21.38
N LEU A 317 26.86 23.04 22.01
CA LEU A 317 26.86 24.06 23.07
C LEU A 317 27.74 23.67 24.28
N ALA A 318 28.15 22.41 24.37
CA ALA A 318 28.89 21.80 25.47
C ALA A 318 30.37 22.22 25.61
N SER A 319 30.97 22.93 24.65
CA SER A 319 32.36 23.41 24.78
C SER A 319 32.49 24.83 25.36
N ARG A 320 31.38 25.55 25.57
CA ARG A 320 31.43 26.99 25.93
C ARG A 320 31.20 27.29 27.42
N LEU A 321 30.88 26.28 28.23
CA LEU A 321 30.72 26.40 29.69
C LEU A 321 31.97 25.99 30.49
N LYS A 322 32.97 25.35 29.86
CA LYS A 322 34.23 24.96 30.52
C LYS A 322 35.31 26.05 30.52
N THR A 323 35.12 27.13 29.77
CA THR A 323 36.03 28.28 29.74
C THR A 323 35.61 29.42 30.68
N ALA A 324 34.39 29.40 31.23
CA ALA A 324 33.91 30.45 32.13
C ALA A 324 34.19 30.18 33.62
N SER A 325 34.66 28.98 33.98
CA SER A 325 34.98 28.59 35.36
C SER A 325 36.48 28.59 35.67
N ASN A 326 37.34 29.02 34.74
CA ASN A 326 38.79 29.04 34.92
C ASN A 326 39.39 30.47 34.97
N GLU A 327 38.56 31.51 35.08
CA GLU A 327 39.01 32.92 35.10
C GLU A 327 38.89 33.61 36.46
N SER A 328 38.46 32.90 37.53
CA SER A 328 38.31 33.47 38.88
C SER A 328 39.38 33.05 39.89
N ASP A 329 40.27 32.10 39.56
CA ASP A 329 41.25 31.56 40.51
C ASP A 329 42.67 31.91 40.06
N ASN A 330 43.05 33.18 40.21
CA ASN A 330 44.47 33.58 40.17
C ASN A 330 44.72 34.69 41.20
N GLU A 331 44.51 34.36 42.47
CA GLU A 331 45.15 35.06 43.57
C GLU A 331 46.56 34.51 43.78
N GLN A 332 47.50 35.45 43.96
CA GLN A 332 48.49 35.45 45.02
C GLN A 332 48.96 34.07 45.51
N GLU A 333 50.22 33.72 45.22
CA GLU A 333 51.10 33.23 46.29
C GLU A 333 52.57 33.24 45.87
N SER A 334 53.31 34.08 46.58
CA SER A 334 54.76 34.10 46.68
C SER A 334 55.26 33.02 47.66
N ASN A 335 56.45 32.49 47.36
CA ASN A 335 57.39 31.86 48.30
C ASN A 335 56.94 30.58 49.04
N THR A 336 57.64 29.47 48.78
CA THR A 336 58.72 29.01 49.69
C THR A 336 59.50 27.81 49.12
N LEU A 337 60.75 27.79 49.58
CA LEU A 337 61.87 26.92 49.29
C LEU A 337 61.69 25.50 49.88
N SER A 338 62.25 24.45 49.23
CA SER A 338 63.14 23.43 49.84
C SER A 338 62.94 21.97 49.38
N LYS A 339 64.02 21.45 48.77
CA LYS A 339 64.65 20.11 48.93
C LYS A 339 64.11 18.86 48.18
N ARG A 340 65.07 18.32 47.41
CA ARG A 340 65.53 16.91 47.27
C ARG A 340 64.91 16.02 46.16
N ARG A 341 65.79 15.68 45.21
CA ARG A 341 65.88 14.42 44.41
C ARG A 341 66.14 13.20 45.36
N PRO A 342 65.99 11.90 44.95
CA PRO A 342 66.25 11.39 43.60
C PRO A 342 65.40 10.20 43.05
N SER A 343 65.56 10.00 41.73
CA SER A 343 65.61 8.75 40.92
C SER A 343 64.67 7.55 41.17
N ALA A 344 64.00 7.10 40.10
CA ALA A 344 64.05 5.70 39.64
C ALA A 344 63.47 5.56 38.21
N SER A 345 64.28 4.95 37.34
CA SER A 345 63.94 4.32 36.06
C SER A 345 63.02 3.10 36.24
N VAL A 346 62.32 2.68 35.16
CA VAL A 346 62.06 1.30 34.68
C VAL A 346 60.84 1.39 33.74
N HIS A 347 61.06 1.36 32.42
CA HIS A 347 61.08 0.20 31.52
C HIS A 347 59.69 -0.20 30.99
N VAL A 348 59.55 -0.07 29.68
CA VAL A 348 58.43 -0.50 28.84
C VAL A 348 58.68 -1.95 28.39
N PRO A 349 57.63 -2.77 28.24
CA PRO A 349 57.68 -3.82 27.22
C PRO A 349 56.55 -3.68 26.21
N GLN A 350 56.92 -3.62 24.93
CA GLN A 350 56.09 -4.06 23.82
C GLN A 350 56.07 -5.59 23.79
N MET A 351 54.93 -6.19 23.46
CA MET A 351 54.84 -7.60 23.08
C MET A 351 54.17 -7.69 21.70
N SER A 352 54.85 -8.48 20.87
CA SER A 352 54.71 -8.68 19.44
C SER A 352 53.75 -9.82 19.07
N THR A 353 53.34 -9.78 17.81
CA THR A 353 52.71 -10.81 16.98
C THR A 353 53.25 -12.24 17.16
N VAL A 354 52.36 -13.24 17.10
CA VAL A 354 52.70 -14.63 16.75
C VAL A 354 51.65 -15.19 15.79
N ASN A 355 52.14 -15.61 14.62
CA ASN A 355 51.49 -16.49 13.66
C ASN A 355 51.39 -17.89 14.24
N ASP A 356 50.32 -18.63 13.92
CA ASP A 356 50.39 -20.10 13.90
C ASP A 356 49.79 -20.62 12.59
N GLU A 357 50.60 -21.43 11.93
CA GLU A 357 50.31 -22.14 10.71
C GLU A 357 50.55 -23.65 10.99
N GLN A 358 49.68 -24.48 10.41
CA GLN A 358 49.85 -25.91 10.07
C GLN A 358 49.60 -27.01 11.14
N THR A 359 48.63 -27.89 10.90
CA THR A 359 48.82 -29.16 10.13
C THR A 359 47.60 -30.12 10.22
N ASN A 360 47.19 -30.61 9.04
CA ASN A 360 46.67 -31.96 8.67
C ASN A 360 45.68 -32.75 9.55
N LYS A 361 44.48 -33.01 8.98
CA LYS A 361 44.09 -34.33 8.44
C LYS A 361 42.84 -34.24 7.56
#